data_AF-A0AAW2XZ23-F1
#
_entry.id   AF-A0AAW2XZ23-F1
#
_cell.length_a   1.000
_cell.length_b   1.000
_cell.length_c   1.000
_cell.angle_alpha   90.00
_cell.angle_beta   90.00
_cell.angle_gamma   90.00
#
_symmetry.space_group_name_H-M   'P 1'
#
loop_
_entity.id
_entity.type
_entity.pdbx_description
1 polymer ?
#
loop_
_entity_poly.entity_id
_entity_poly.type
_entity_poly.pdbx_seq_one_letter_code
_entity_poly.pdbx_strand_id
1 'polypeptide(L)'
;MTTASGATLETPILDASLPSLLQQITEEGGYAFASMATRAAAGDTRAAEAAREMAWEQLHSGPWHSVVPIWRDAYAMACLHVAKHQFSAGEFKLALRALDMGLIMVV
;
A
#
# COMPACT_ATOMS: atom_id res chain seq x y z
N MET A 1 -31.94 -1.78 12.38
CA MET A 1 -30.62 -1.29 11.93
C MET A 1 -29.69 -2.49 11.91
N THR A 2 -29.51 -3.10 10.74
CA THR A 2 -28.60 -4.24 10.58
C THR A 2 -27.20 -3.68 10.46
N THR A 3 -26.36 -3.88 11.48
CA THR A 3 -24.94 -3.58 11.40
C THR A 3 -24.36 -4.49 10.31
N ALA A 4 -24.11 -3.95 9.12
CA ALA A 4 -23.29 -4.65 8.14
C ALA A 4 -21.95 -4.90 8.83
N SER A 5 -21.66 -6.16 9.16
CA SER A 5 -20.30 -6.58 9.45
C SER A 5 -19.51 -6.21 8.20
N GLY A 6 -18.72 -5.14 8.29
CA GLY A 6 -17.99 -4.60 7.15
C GLY A 6 -17.13 -5.72 6.58
N ALA A 7 -17.44 -6.15 5.35
CA ALA A 7 -16.67 -7.17 4.68
C ALA A 7 -15.20 -6.71 4.69
N THR A 8 -14.31 -7.54 5.23
CA THR A 8 -12.88 -7.21 5.36
C THR A 8 -12.12 -8.07 4.37
N LEU A 9 -11.22 -7.44 3.62
CA LEU A 9 -10.31 -8.14 2.72
C LEU A 9 -9.13 -8.68 3.53
N GLU A 10 -9.04 -10.00 3.69
CA GLU A 10 -7.93 -10.65 4.37
C GLU A 10 -6.66 -10.61 3.50
N THR A 11 -5.52 -10.29 4.11
CA THR A 11 -4.23 -10.15 3.40
C THR A 11 -3.09 -10.81 4.16
N PRO A 12 -3.16 -12.12 4.45
CA PRO A 12 -2.22 -12.79 5.34
C PRO A 12 -0.76 -12.72 4.88
N ILE A 13 -0.53 -12.73 3.56
CA ILE A 13 0.82 -12.61 2.99
C ILE A 13 1.37 -11.20 3.25
N LEU A 14 0.57 -10.16 2.98
CA LEU A 14 0.96 -8.78 3.27
C LEU A 14 1.28 -8.62 4.75
N ASP A 15 0.41 -9.10 5.63
CA ASP A 15 0.55 -8.91 7.07
C ASP A 15 1.84 -9.58 7.59
N ALA A 16 2.21 -10.73 7.02
CA ALA A 16 3.47 -11.43 7.33
C ALA A 16 4.71 -10.76 6.75
N SER A 17 4.63 -10.18 5.54
CA SER A 17 5.76 -9.56 4.84
C SER A 17 5.96 -8.07 5.16
N LEU A 18 4.97 -7.41 5.76
CA LEU A 18 5.01 -5.98 6.03
C LEU A 18 6.22 -5.56 6.89
N PRO A 19 6.56 -6.22 8.01
CA PRO A 19 7.67 -5.77 8.86
C PRO A 19 9.02 -5.77 8.14
N SER A 20 9.32 -6.81 7.36
CA SER A 20 10.58 -6.91 6.62
C SER A 20 10.66 -5.89 5.47
N LEU A 21 9.54 -5.66 4.78
CA LEU A 21 9.44 -4.63 3.75
C LEU A 21 9.67 -3.23 4.34
N LEU A 22 9.04 -2.91 5.46
CA LEU A 22 9.23 -1.62 6.14
C LEU A 22 10.68 -1.43 6.61
N GLN A 23 11.33 -2.48 7.10
CA GLN A 23 12.74 -2.43 7.47
C GLN A 23 13.62 -2.10 6.25
N GLN A 24 13.46 -2.82 5.14
CA GLN A 24 14.26 -2.58 3.93
C GLN A 24 14.05 -1.17 3.37
N ILE A 25 12.80 -0.69 3.30
CA ILE A 25 12.52 0.68 2.85
C ILE A 25 13.15 1.71 3.79
N THR A 26 13.16 1.45 5.09
CA THR A 26 13.79 2.31 6.10
C THR A 26 15.30 2.39 5.89
N GLU A 27 15.96 1.27 5.57
CA GLU A 27 17.40 1.21 5.26
C GLU A 27 17.76 2.02 3.99
N GLU A 28 16.84 2.10 3.03
CA GLU A 28 16.95 2.95 1.84
C GLU A 28 16.56 4.43 2.08
N GLY A 29 16.33 4.84 3.33
CA GLY A 29 15.98 6.22 3.70
C GLY A 29 14.49 6.56 3.60
N GLY A 30 13.62 5.58 3.36
CA GLY A 30 12.16 5.74 3.22
C GLY A 30 11.39 5.86 4.54
N TYR A 31 11.97 6.44 5.60
CA TYR A 31 11.37 6.53 6.95
C TYR A 31 9.95 7.10 6.95
N ALA A 32 9.71 8.15 6.16
CA ALA A 32 8.40 8.79 6.08
C ALA A 32 7.35 7.84 5.46
N PHE A 33 7.72 7.07 4.44
CA PHE A 33 6.85 6.02 3.88
C PHE A 33 6.57 4.96 4.93
N ALA A 34 7.60 4.47 5.64
CA ALA A 34 7.44 3.42 6.63
C ALA A 34 6.49 3.83 7.77
N SER A 35 6.54 5.10 8.19
CA SER A 35 5.60 5.66 9.17
C SER A 35 4.15 5.67 8.65
N MET A 36 3.93 6.10 7.40
CA MET A 36 2.60 6.12 6.81
C MET A 36 2.04 4.71 6.60
N ALA A 37 2.85 3.77 6.09
CA ALA A 37 2.46 2.39 5.90
C ALA A 37 2.12 1.68 7.23
N THR A 38 2.85 1.98 8.31
CA THR A 38 2.52 1.48 9.65
C THR A 38 1.15 1.98 10.12
N ARG A 39 0.84 3.26 9.90
CA ARG A 39 -0.48 3.83 10.23
C ARG A 39 -1.59 3.25 9.35
N ALA A 40 -1.31 3.04 8.07
CA ALA A 40 -2.23 2.40 7.14
C ALA A 40 -2.60 0.97 7.60
N ALA A 41 -1.60 0.18 8.02
CA ALA A 41 -1.82 -1.14 8.59
C ALA A 41 -2.67 -1.11 9.88
N ALA A 42 -2.55 -0.04 10.67
CA ALA A 42 -3.39 0.20 11.85
C ALA A 42 -4.80 0.74 11.55
N GLY A 43 -5.14 0.95 10.28
CA GLY A 43 -6.49 1.35 9.86
C GLY A 43 -6.61 2.79 9.35
N ASP A 44 -5.53 3.56 9.24
CA ASP A 44 -5.56 4.96 8.79
C ASP A 44 -5.62 5.07 7.26
N THR A 45 -6.83 5.30 6.74
CA THR A 45 -7.08 5.44 5.29
C THR A 45 -6.27 6.56 4.64
N ARG A 46 -6.08 7.69 5.32
CA ARG A 46 -5.31 8.82 4.75
C ARG A 46 -3.83 8.48 4.68
N ALA A 47 -3.33 7.73 5.66
CA ALA A 47 -1.96 7.23 5.63
C ALA A 47 -1.75 6.21 4.50
N ALA A 48 -2.74 5.38 4.18
CA ALA A 48 -2.68 4.46 3.04
C ALA A 48 -2.56 5.21 1.70
N GLU A 49 -3.37 6.25 1.50
CA GLU A 49 -3.29 7.09 0.30
C GLU A 49 -1.94 7.83 0.24
N ALA A 50 -1.49 8.42 1.36
CA ALA A 50 -0.20 9.11 1.43
C ALA A 50 0.97 8.17 1.11
N ALA A 51 0.99 6.97 1.69
CA ALA A 51 2.02 5.96 1.39
C ALA A 51 2.03 5.59 -0.10
N ARG A 52 0.86 5.46 -0.73
CA ARG A 52 0.75 5.16 -2.16
C ARG A 52 1.35 6.27 -3.01
N GLU A 53 1.01 7.53 -2.75
CA GLU A 53 1.55 8.67 -3.50
C GLU A 53 3.07 8.80 -3.30
N MET A 54 3.57 8.62 -2.08
CA MET A 54 5.01 8.64 -1.81
C MET A 54 5.77 7.57 -2.58
N ALA A 55 5.28 6.33 -2.57
CA ALA A 55 5.91 5.26 -3.33
C ALA A 55 5.82 5.50 -4.84
N TRP A 56 4.72 6.07 -5.33
CA TRP A 56 4.58 6.48 -6.72
C TRP A 56 5.61 7.53 -7.12
N GLU A 57 5.79 8.58 -6.31
CA GLU A 57 6.81 9.61 -6.54
C GLU A 57 8.22 9.02 -6.58
N GLN A 58 8.54 8.09 -5.67
CA GLN A 58 9.84 7.41 -5.67
C GLN A 58 10.06 6.60 -6.95
N LEU A 59 9.05 5.85 -7.40
CA LEU A 59 9.09 5.09 -8.66
C LEU A 59 9.29 5.98 -9.90
N HIS A 60 8.85 7.24 -9.84
CA HIS A 60 8.92 8.19 -10.96
C HIS A 60 10.00 9.27 -10.77
N SER A 61 10.86 9.12 -9.76
CA SER A 61 11.92 10.10 -9.44
C SER A 61 13.11 10.07 -10.40
N GLY A 62 13.25 9.01 -11.21
CA GLY A 62 14.36 8.85 -12.14
C GLY A 62 14.18 7.68 -13.12
N PRO A 63 15.22 7.34 -13.91
CA PRO A 63 15.18 6.20 -14.82
C PRO A 63 14.86 4.90 -14.08
N TRP A 64 14.02 4.06 -14.66
CA TRP A 64 13.46 2.86 -14.03
C TRP A 64 14.51 1.85 -13.50
N HIS A 65 15.72 1.83 -14.06
CA HIS A 65 16.83 0.97 -13.63
C HIS A 65 17.58 1.51 -12.41
N SER A 66 17.40 2.80 -12.08
CA SER A 66 18.04 3.46 -10.95
C SER A 66 17.16 3.43 -9.70
N VAL A 67 15.88 3.08 -9.83
CA VAL A 67 14.97 2.94 -8.70
C VAL A 67 15.14 1.56 -8.07
N VAL A 68 15.42 1.53 -6.77
CA VAL A 68 15.59 0.30 -6.00
C VAL A 68 14.32 -0.56 -6.11
N PRO A 69 14.43 -1.88 -6.41
CA PRO A 69 13.27 -2.74 -6.63
C PRO A 69 12.23 -2.72 -5.50
N ILE A 70 12.67 -2.49 -4.26
CA ILE A 70 11.82 -2.46 -3.06
C ILE A 70 10.68 -1.44 -3.13
N TRP A 71 10.83 -0.37 -3.92
CA TRP A 71 9.77 0.64 -4.10
C TRP A 71 8.58 0.12 -4.92
N ARG A 72 8.77 -0.93 -5.74
CA ARG A 72 7.66 -1.60 -6.43
C ARG A 72 6.81 -2.37 -5.41
N ASP A 73 7.44 -3.10 -4.51
CA ASP A 73 6.77 -3.82 -3.42
C ASP A 73 6.08 -2.84 -2.47
N ALA A 74 6.74 -1.71 -2.15
CA ALA A 74 6.18 -0.62 -1.36
C ALA A 74 4.88 -0.07 -1.98
N TYR A 75 4.89 0.20 -3.28
CA TYR A 75 3.73 0.72 -4.00
C TYR A 75 2.59 -0.30 -4.06
N ALA A 76 2.88 -1.56 -4.38
CA ALA A 76 1.89 -2.62 -4.40
C ALA A 76 1.24 -2.82 -3.02
N MET A 77 2.03 -2.78 -1.96
CA MET A 77 1.56 -2.84 -0.58
C MET A 77 0.65 -1.66 -0.22
N ALA A 78 1.03 -0.44 -0.56
CA ALA A 78 0.20 0.74 -0.31
C ALA A 78 -1.13 0.68 -1.09
N CYS A 79 -1.12 0.22 -2.34
CA CYS A 79 -2.33 -0.04 -3.12
C CYS A 79 -3.24 -1.08 -2.46
N LEU A 80 -2.68 -2.15 -1.89
CA LEU A 80 -3.45 -3.16 -1.18
C LEU A 80 -4.09 -2.61 0.11
N HIS A 81 -3.39 -1.76 0.88
CA HIS A 81 -3.99 -1.06 2.02
C HIS A 81 -5.15 -0.15 1.59
N VAL A 82 -5.00 0.64 0.52
CA VAL A 82 -6.09 1.46 -0.05
C VAL A 82 -7.28 0.59 -0.45
N ALA A 83 -7.03 -0.55 -1.10
CA ALA A 83 -8.07 -1.48 -1.51
C ALA A 83 -8.82 -2.08 -0.32
N LYS A 84 -8.11 -2.48 0.76
CA LYS A 84 -8.74 -2.96 2.01
C LYS A 84 -9.71 -1.92 2.57
N HIS A 85 -9.31 -0.65 2.61
CA HIS A 85 -10.17 0.43 3.10
C HIS A 85 -11.39 0.64 2.23
N GLN A 86 -11.22 0.74 0.91
CA GLN A 86 -12.33 0.95 -0.02
C GLN A 86 -13.30 -0.23 -0.02
N PHE A 87 -12.79 -1.47 0.09
CA PHE A 87 -13.61 -2.66 0.23
C PHE A 87 -14.46 -2.62 1.50
N SER A 88 -13.86 -2.26 2.64
CA SER A 88 -14.59 -2.13 3.92
C SER A 88 -15.66 -1.03 3.90
N ALA A 89 -15.48 -0.02 3.05
CA ALA A 89 -16.45 1.06 2.83
C ALA A 89 -17.56 0.68 1.82
N GLY A 90 -17.49 -0.50 1.19
CA GLY A 90 -18.41 -0.92 0.12
C GLY A 90 -18.10 -0.33 -1.27
N GLU A 91 -16.98 0.37 -1.41
CA GLU A 91 -16.53 1.05 -2.64
C GLU A 91 -15.74 0.09 -3.55
N PHE A 92 -16.39 -1.00 -3.97
CA PHE A 92 -15.72 -2.11 -4.67
C PHE A 92 -15.01 -1.71 -5.97
N LYS A 93 -15.57 -0.75 -6.73
CA LYS A 93 -14.93 -0.26 -7.97
C LYS A 93 -13.62 0.46 -7.69
N LEU A 94 -13.57 1.24 -6.60
CA LEU A 94 -12.35 1.91 -6.19
C LEU A 94 -11.33 0.88 -5.69
N ALA A 95 -11.78 -0.09 -4.90
CA ALA A 95 -10.92 -1.16 -4.39
C ALA A 95 -10.24 -1.94 -5.53
N LEU A 96 -11.02 -2.34 -6.55
CA LEU A 96 -10.47 -2.99 -7.75
C LEU A 96 -9.47 -2.10 -8.48
N ARG A 97 -9.80 -0.81 -8.68
CA ARG A 97 -8.88 0.13 -9.32
C ARG A 97 -7.55 0.27 -8.55
N ALA A 98 -7.60 0.27 -7.22
CA ALA A 98 -6.38 0.32 -6.40
C ALA A 98 -5.54 -0.95 -6.59
N LEU A 99 -6.17 -2.13 -6.62
CA LEU A 99 -5.47 -3.40 -6.90
C LEU A 99 -4.86 -3.42 -8.31
N ASP A 100 -5.62 -3.01 -9.33
CA ASP A 100 -5.15 -2.93 -10.71
C ASP A 100 -3.92 -2.03 -10.83
N MET A 101 -3.94 -0.87 -10.16
CA MET A 101 -2.78 0.02 -10.12
C MET A 101 -1.56 -0.64 -9.48
N GLY A 102 -1.74 -1.35 -8.36
CA GLY A 102 -0.67 -2.09 -7.71
C GLY A 102 -0.05 -3.15 -8.62
N LEU A 103 -0.85 -3.86 -9.41
CA LEU A 103 -0.37 -4.91 -10.31
C LEU A 103 0.40 -4.37 -11.52
N ILE A 104 -0.02 -3.24 -12.09
CA ILE A 104 0.65 -2.65 -13.27
C ILE A 104 2.12 -2.31 -12.99
N MET A 105 2.47 -2.00 -11.75
CA MET A 105 3.83 -1.57 -11.38
C MET A 105 4.76 -2.71 -10.92
N VAL A 106 4.23 -3.95 -10.80
CA VAL A 106 4.98 -5.15 -10.35
C VAL A 106 5.53 -5.96 -11.52
N VAL A 107 5.16 -5.62 -12.76
CA VAL A 107 5.63 -6.24 -14.02
C VAL A 107 6.73 -5.40 -14.66
#